data_AF-A0A5E5Q3U6-F1
#
_entry.id   AF-A0A5E5Q3U6-F1
#
_cell.length_a   1.000
_cell.length_b   1.000
_cell.length_c   1.000
_cell.angle_alpha   90.00
_cell.angle_beta   90.00
_cell.angle_gamma   90.00
#
_symmetry.space_group_name_H-M   'P 1'
#
loop_
_entity.id
_entity.type
_entity.pdbx_description
1 polymer ?
#
loop_
_entity_poly.entity_id
_entity_poly.type
_entity_poly.pdbx_seq_one_letter_code
_entity_poly.pdbx_strand_id
1 'polypeptide(L)'
;GFSAALMIGGTANIFTKVGNGITLAAMVGSANIFTHIGNGFSVAFAIGQANIVTKIGSGDLITAAIGQANIVTHVNLEGSGNTMSLVVGRANIITRISSLEDYTVTISPLDFVVSDPVLEKHRLFPRGDVFSAPQKFLTSGVDALKATGAALLGENNEGSMVTFAVGQANIITHIGNGAMLGVGIGDANIISKVGLGQTIQAGIGKANILTSVGDNDSLQIAIGKANLVTKVGSGHSAMIAIGKANITTKVGDGFHAGLSIGKLNVNTNIGDGIAINVLIGKYNLNTRVGHGVNVAVMKGDYNINVRYGDGMNIALAAGKGNITVKIGDGDFYGAMLEVGTNKQSVTAKMKTLMQGMLSNLKETAKSILVSQTIGKVI
;
A
#
# COMPACT_ATOMS: atom_id res chain seq x y z
N GLY A 1 -12.20 -26.19 -26.89
CA GLY A 1 -12.04 -27.46 -26.13
C GLY A 1 -10.75 -27.43 -25.34
N PHE A 2 -10.49 -28.45 -24.53
CA PHE A 2 -9.24 -28.62 -23.77
C PHE A 2 -8.02 -28.58 -24.72
N SER A 3 -6.93 -27.96 -24.31
CA SER A 3 -5.68 -27.93 -25.06
C SER A 3 -4.49 -28.07 -24.12
N ALA A 4 -3.53 -28.92 -24.47
CA ALA A 4 -2.32 -29.14 -23.69
C ALA A 4 -1.09 -29.15 -24.61
N ALA A 5 0.01 -28.55 -24.18
CA ALA A 5 1.27 -28.55 -24.90
C ALA A 5 2.44 -28.84 -23.95
N LEU A 6 3.32 -29.75 -24.35
CA LEU A 6 4.63 -29.98 -23.75
C LEU A 6 5.69 -29.72 -24.83
N MET A 7 6.50 -28.69 -24.64
CA MET A 7 7.51 -28.25 -25.62
C MET A 7 8.88 -28.23 -24.95
N ILE A 8 9.81 -29.06 -25.43
CA ILE A 8 11.13 -29.24 -24.82
C ILE A 8 12.20 -29.11 -25.91
N GLY A 9 13.23 -28.30 -25.63
CA GLY A 9 14.31 -28.00 -26.57
C GLY A 9 13.99 -26.80 -27.47
N GLY A 10 14.85 -26.59 -28.48
CA GLY A 10 14.68 -25.52 -29.47
C GLY A 10 15.14 -24.13 -29.03
N THR A 11 15.41 -23.29 -30.02
CA THR A 11 15.72 -21.87 -29.82
C THR A 11 14.48 -21.07 -29.43
N ALA A 12 13.30 -21.45 -29.95
CA ALA A 12 12.01 -20.86 -29.62
C ALA A 12 10.89 -21.90 -29.58
N ASN A 13 10.17 -21.96 -28.45
CA ASN A 13 8.91 -22.68 -28.32
C ASN A 13 7.76 -21.68 -28.37
N ILE A 14 6.78 -21.90 -29.24
CA ILE A 14 5.62 -21.01 -29.41
C ILE A 14 4.34 -21.83 -29.34
N PHE A 15 3.46 -21.52 -28.39
CA PHE A 15 2.14 -22.11 -28.28
C PHE A 15 1.06 -21.04 -28.22
N THR A 16 0.17 -21.05 -29.21
CA THR A 16 -0.95 -20.12 -29.32
C THR A 16 -2.27 -20.89 -29.34
N LYS A 17 -3.17 -20.56 -28.43
CA LYS A 17 -4.54 -21.06 -28.39
C LYS A 17 -5.51 -19.92 -28.70
N VAL A 18 -6.40 -20.12 -29.67
CA VAL A 18 -7.56 -19.26 -29.92
C VAL A 18 -8.85 -20.03 -29.59
N GLY A 19 -9.77 -19.36 -28.89
CA GLY A 19 -11.08 -19.88 -28.49
C GLY A 19 -11.11 -20.46 -27.06
N ASN A 20 -12.30 -20.80 -26.58
CA ASN A 20 -12.52 -21.19 -25.18
C ASN A 20 -12.02 -22.60 -24.83
N GLY A 21 -11.81 -22.82 -23.53
CA GLY A 21 -11.45 -24.10 -22.92
C GLY A 21 -10.22 -24.01 -22.01
N ILE A 22 -10.06 -25.02 -21.16
CA ILE A 22 -8.87 -25.16 -20.31
C ILE A 22 -7.63 -25.34 -21.18
N THR A 23 -6.58 -24.56 -20.91
CA THR A 23 -5.31 -24.61 -21.64
C THR A 23 -4.14 -24.81 -20.68
N LEU A 24 -3.32 -25.84 -20.90
CA LEU A 24 -2.09 -26.09 -20.13
C LEU A 24 -0.87 -26.09 -21.04
N ALA A 25 0.21 -25.44 -20.62
CA ALA A 25 1.48 -25.44 -21.32
C ALA A 25 2.66 -25.62 -20.37
N ALA A 26 3.58 -26.52 -20.74
CA ALA A 26 4.90 -26.63 -20.14
C ALA A 26 5.96 -26.47 -21.24
N MET A 27 6.80 -25.45 -21.11
CA MET A 27 7.72 -25.01 -22.16
C MET A 27 9.13 -24.85 -21.60
N VAL A 28 10.09 -25.56 -22.18
CA VAL A 28 11.51 -25.56 -21.80
C VAL A 28 12.36 -25.36 -23.05
N GLY A 29 12.99 -24.19 -23.19
CA GLY A 29 13.76 -23.81 -24.38
C GLY A 29 14.49 -22.49 -24.17
N SER A 30 15.18 -21.96 -25.18
CA SER A 30 15.86 -20.65 -25.02
C SER A 30 14.87 -19.49 -24.94
N ALA A 31 13.87 -19.46 -25.82
CA ALA A 31 12.74 -18.54 -25.75
C ALA A 31 11.42 -19.32 -25.70
N ASN A 32 10.49 -18.91 -24.85
CA ASN A 32 9.17 -19.53 -24.72
C ASN A 32 8.09 -18.46 -24.86
N ILE A 33 7.12 -18.68 -25.74
CA ILE A 33 5.97 -17.79 -25.97
C ILE A 33 4.67 -18.60 -25.81
N PHE A 34 3.92 -18.31 -24.76
CA PHE A 34 2.56 -18.79 -24.55
C PHE A 34 1.56 -17.67 -24.85
N THR A 35 0.53 -17.96 -25.62
CA THR A 35 -0.59 -17.04 -25.84
C THR A 35 -1.92 -17.80 -25.81
N HIS A 36 -2.87 -17.34 -25.00
CA HIS A 36 -4.25 -17.82 -25.05
C HIS A 36 -5.20 -16.63 -25.25
N ILE A 37 -5.97 -16.67 -26.34
CA ILE A 37 -7.04 -15.72 -26.65
C ILE A 37 -8.37 -16.46 -26.51
N GLY A 38 -9.14 -16.16 -25.47
CA GLY A 38 -10.42 -16.83 -25.18
C GLY A 38 -10.76 -16.79 -23.70
N ASN A 39 -11.97 -17.21 -23.33
CA ASN A 39 -12.50 -17.07 -21.97
C ASN A 39 -12.17 -18.25 -21.03
N GLY A 40 -11.21 -19.08 -21.42
CA GLY A 40 -10.87 -20.31 -20.69
C GLY A 40 -9.75 -20.14 -19.66
N PHE A 41 -9.76 -21.01 -18.65
CA PHE A 41 -8.69 -21.15 -17.66
C PHE A 41 -7.36 -21.53 -18.31
N SER A 42 -6.27 -20.90 -17.87
CA SER A 42 -4.93 -21.07 -18.45
C SER A 42 -3.87 -21.37 -17.39
N VAL A 43 -3.03 -22.36 -17.65
CA VAL A 43 -1.83 -22.66 -16.86
C VAL A 43 -0.62 -22.66 -17.78
N ALA A 44 0.41 -21.86 -17.47
CA ALA A 44 1.63 -21.79 -18.27
C ALA A 44 2.89 -21.87 -17.39
N PHE A 45 3.68 -22.92 -17.59
CA PHE A 45 5.02 -23.09 -17.03
C PHE A 45 6.06 -22.84 -18.12
N ALA A 46 6.93 -21.85 -17.94
CA ALA A 46 7.94 -21.45 -18.93
C ALA A 46 9.33 -21.35 -18.31
N ILE A 47 10.29 -22.11 -18.83
CA ILE A 47 11.68 -22.12 -18.37
C ILE A 47 12.61 -21.87 -19.56
N GLY A 48 13.35 -20.76 -19.53
CA GLY A 48 14.19 -20.35 -20.65
C GLY A 48 14.96 -19.06 -20.40
N GLN A 49 15.73 -18.57 -21.37
CA GLN A 49 16.37 -17.26 -21.23
C GLN A 49 15.33 -16.12 -21.29
N ALA A 50 14.34 -16.25 -22.18
CA ALA A 50 13.23 -15.31 -22.31
C ALA A 50 11.89 -16.04 -22.30
N ASN A 51 10.97 -15.61 -21.44
CA ASN A 51 9.62 -16.18 -21.36
C ASN A 51 8.57 -15.09 -21.53
N ILE A 52 7.59 -15.32 -22.40
CA ILE A 52 6.42 -14.47 -22.61
C ILE A 52 5.17 -15.30 -22.40
N VAL A 53 4.31 -14.88 -21.49
CA VAL A 53 3.02 -15.52 -21.19
C VAL A 53 1.92 -14.48 -21.33
N THR A 54 1.05 -14.66 -22.31
CA THR A 54 -0.04 -13.73 -22.60
C THR A 54 -1.39 -14.42 -22.53
N LYS A 55 -2.32 -13.83 -21.77
CA LYS A 55 -3.73 -14.21 -21.74
C LYS A 55 -4.60 -13.02 -22.14
N ILE A 56 -5.52 -13.24 -23.07
CA ILE A 56 -6.54 -12.28 -23.49
C ILE A 56 -7.92 -12.92 -23.30
N GLY A 57 -8.85 -12.19 -22.71
CA GLY A 57 -10.22 -12.65 -22.41
C GLY A 57 -10.39 -13.08 -20.95
N SER A 58 -11.62 -13.40 -20.55
CA SER A 58 -11.96 -13.79 -19.18
C SER A 58 -11.40 -15.18 -18.81
N GLY A 59 -11.54 -15.57 -17.54
CA GLY A 59 -10.96 -16.81 -16.99
C GLY A 59 -9.55 -16.63 -16.44
N ASP A 60 -9.16 -17.48 -15.50
CA ASP A 60 -7.92 -17.27 -14.75
C ASP A 60 -6.66 -17.63 -15.54
N LEU A 61 -5.56 -16.96 -15.18
CA LEU A 61 -4.20 -17.29 -15.57
C LEU A 61 -3.40 -17.68 -14.33
N ILE A 62 -2.86 -18.90 -14.32
CA ILE A 62 -1.80 -19.32 -13.40
C ILE A 62 -0.52 -19.46 -14.20
N THR A 63 0.56 -18.85 -13.74
CA THR A 63 1.85 -18.98 -14.42
C THR A 63 3.04 -19.07 -13.48
N ALA A 64 4.02 -19.88 -13.87
CA ALA A 64 5.37 -19.80 -13.34
C ALA A 64 6.37 -19.62 -14.49
N ALA A 65 7.20 -18.59 -14.40
CA ALA A 65 8.18 -18.26 -15.43
C ALA A 65 9.57 -18.08 -14.80
N ILE A 66 10.57 -18.81 -15.32
CA ILE A 66 11.95 -18.81 -14.83
C ILE A 66 12.90 -18.49 -15.99
N GLY A 67 13.66 -17.40 -15.89
CA GLY A 67 14.55 -16.98 -16.97
C GLY A 67 15.35 -15.71 -16.75
N GLN A 68 16.09 -15.24 -17.77
CA GLN A 68 16.76 -13.93 -17.67
C GLN A 68 15.74 -12.79 -17.77
N ALA A 69 14.80 -12.90 -18.69
CA ALA A 69 13.71 -11.96 -18.88
C ALA A 69 12.36 -12.69 -18.89
N ASN A 70 11.40 -12.21 -18.09
CA ASN A 70 10.06 -12.77 -18.05
C ASN A 70 9.02 -11.67 -18.23
N ILE A 71 8.05 -11.91 -19.11
CA ILE A 71 6.90 -11.04 -19.35
C ILE A 71 5.63 -11.87 -19.14
N VAL A 72 4.77 -11.41 -18.23
CA VAL A 72 3.44 -11.98 -18.01
C VAL A 72 2.42 -10.88 -18.24
N THR A 73 1.45 -11.14 -19.11
CA THR A 73 0.39 -10.18 -19.43
C THR A 73 -0.96 -10.88 -19.40
N HIS A 74 -1.92 -10.31 -18.66
CA HIS A 74 -3.30 -10.76 -18.68
C HIS A 74 -4.25 -9.58 -18.86
N VAL A 75 -5.00 -9.58 -19.96
CA VAL A 75 -5.98 -8.53 -20.30
C VAL A 75 -7.38 -9.12 -20.37
N ASN A 76 -8.31 -8.58 -19.58
CA ASN A 76 -9.76 -8.88 -19.66
C ASN A 76 -10.60 -7.64 -19.33
N LEU A 77 -11.24 -7.03 -20.32
CA LEU A 77 -12.08 -5.84 -20.07
C LEU A 77 -13.49 -6.22 -19.59
N GLU A 78 -13.91 -7.46 -19.81
CA GLU A 78 -15.21 -7.98 -19.41
C GLU A 78 -15.07 -9.36 -18.75
N GLY A 79 -15.96 -9.64 -17.79
CA GLY A 79 -16.03 -10.92 -17.08
C GLY A 79 -14.99 -11.11 -15.97
N SER A 80 -15.12 -12.23 -15.26
CA SER A 80 -14.24 -12.61 -14.15
C SER A 80 -13.01 -13.38 -14.64
N GLY A 81 -11.86 -13.15 -14.03
CA GLY A 81 -10.64 -13.92 -14.33
C GLY A 81 -9.44 -13.36 -13.60
N ASN A 82 -8.79 -14.14 -12.76
CA ASN A 82 -7.69 -13.71 -11.91
C ASN A 82 -6.34 -14.00 -12.55
N THR A 83 -5.30 -13.37 -12.01
CA THR A 83 -3.90 -13.70 -12.38
C THR A 83 -3.14 -14.11 -11.14
N MET A 84 -2.54 -15.29 -11.18
CA MET A 84 -1.61 -15.77 -10.16
C MET A 84 -0.27 -16.04 -10.85
N SER A 85 0.78 -15.37 -10.43
CA SER A 85 2.10 -15.55 -11.03
C SER A 85 3.23 -15.68 -10.01
N LEU A 86 4.15 -16.61 -10.29
CA LEU A 86 5.45 -16.71 -9.67
C LEU A 86 6.52 -16.53 -10.74
N VAL A 87 7.30 -15.46 -10.66
CA VAL A 87 8.23 -15.09 -11.73
C VAL A 87 9.62 -14.91 -11.15
N VAL A 88 10.61 -15.61 -11.70
CA VAL A 88 11.99 -15.58 -11.23
C VAL A 88 12.93 -15.27 -12.39
N GLY A 89 13.73 -14.21 -12.26
CA GLY A 89 14.66 -13.83 -13.31
C GLY A 89 15.48 -12.58 -13.09
N ARG A 90 16.28 -12.12 -14.05
CA ARG A 90 16.97 -10.81 -13.89
C ARG A 90 15.99 -9.66 -14.03
N ALA A 91 15.14 -9.69 -15.05
CA ALA A 91 14.13 -8.69 -15.31
C ALA A 91 12.75 -9.35 -15.44
N ASN A 92 11.79 -8.89 -14.63
CA ASN A 92 10.44 -9.41 -14.62
C ASN A 92 9.43 -8.28 -14.84
N ILE A 93 8.53 -8.45 -15.79
CA ILE A 93 7.42 -7.52 -16.06
C ILE A 93 6.12 -8.31 -15.98
N ILE A 94 5.24 -7.91 -15.07
CA ILE A 94 3.94 -8.54 -14.88
C ILE A 94 2.88 -7.44 -14.98
N THR A 95 1.96 -7.59 -15.91
CA THR A 95 0.90 -6.62 -16.17
C THR A 95 -0.45 -7.30 -16.20
N ARG A 96 -1.37 -6.80 -15.39
CA ARG A 96 -2.78 -7.13 -15.46
C ARG A 96 -3.59 -5.90 -15.81
N ILE A 97 -4.52 -6.06 -16.74
CA ILE A 97 -5.48 -5.03 -17.13
C ILE A 97 -6.87 -5.65 -17.05
N SER A 98 -7.73 -5.07 -16.22
CA SER A 98 -9.15 -5.37 -16.12
C SER A 98 -10.01 -4.10 -16.10
N SER A 99 -11.34 -4.26 -16.01
CA SER A 99 -12.29 -3.15 -16.02
C SER A 99 -12.02 -2.12 -14.92
N LEU A 100 -12.19 -0.84 -15.28
CA LEU A 100 -12.17 0.34 -14.40
C LEU A 100 -13.57 0.98 -14.34
N GLU A 101 -14.62 0.20 -14.51
CA GLU A 101 -15.99 0.68 -14.35
C GLU A 101 -16.16 1.39 -13.00
N ASP A 102 -16.88 2.52 -12.97
CA ASP A 102 -17.06 3.35 -11.77
C ASP A 102 -15.75 3.85 -11.11
N TYR A 103 -14.61 3.85 -11.81
CA TYR A 103 -13.35 4.31 -11.24
C TYR A 103 -13.42 5.76 -10.75
N THR A 104 -13.10 5.95 -9.47
CA THR A 104 -13.03 7.26 -8.83
C THR A 104 -11.69 7.50 -8.15
N VAL A 105 -11.31 8.79 -8.11
CA VAL A 105 -10.20 9.31 -7.32
C VAL A 105 -10.72 10.56 -6.62
N THR A 106 -11.04 10.43 -5.34
CA THR A 106 -11.57 11.54 -4.55
C THR A 106 -10.43 12.26 -3.83
N ILE A 107 -10.32 13.57 -4.07
CA ILE A 107 -9.32 14.46 -3.47
C ILE A 107 -9.99 15.82 -3.21
N SER A 108 -10.42 16.04 -1.97
CA SER A 108 -11.03 17.31 -1.56
C SER A 108 -10.37 17.83 -0.29
N PRO A 109 -9.07 18.19 -0.33
CA PRO A 109 -8.42 18.74 0.85
C PRO A 109 -9.07 20.07 1.21
N LEU A 110 -9.30 20.28 2.50
CA LEU A 110 -9.77 21.54 3.07
C LEU A 110 -11.26 21.85 2.84
N ASP A 111 -12.14 20.85 2.72
CA ASP A 111 -13.60 21.07 2.60
C ASP A 111 -14.40 20.70 3.87
N PHE A 112 -13.71 20.16 4.89
CA PHE A 112 -14.24 19.68 6.18
C PHE A 112 -15.03 18.37 6.10
N VAL A 113 -15.26 17.84 4.90
CA VAL A 113 -16.00 16.61 4.67
C VAL A 113 -15.02 15.48 4.43
N VAL A 114 -14.86 14.60 5.42
CA VAL A 114 -14.05 13.39 5.25
C VAL A 114 -14.81 12.41 4.36
N SER A 115 -14.44 12.33 3.07
CA SER A 115 -15.04 11.38 2.14
C SER A 115 -14.57 9.94 2.41
N ASP A 116 -15.50 8.98 2.37
CA ASP A 116 -15.17 7.55 2.35
C ASP A 116 -15.95 6.84 1.23
N PRO A 117 -15.56 7.05 -0.03
CA PRO A 117 -16.20 6.44 -1.21
C PRO A 117 -15.92 4.94 -1.35
N VAL A 118 -15.16 4.32 -0.43
CA VAL A 118 -14.72 2.93 -0.54
C VAL A 118 -15.86 1.96 -0.22
N LEU A 119 -16.34 1.26 -1.26
CA LEU A 119 -17.32 0.17 -1.17
C LEU A 119 -16.84 -0.94 -0.25
N GLU A 120 -17.76 -1.63 0.44
CA GLU A 120 -17.43 -2.68 1.41
C GLU A 120 -16.52 -3.78 0.84
N LYS A 121 -16.79 -4.23 -0.38
CA LYS A 121 -15.96 -5.21 -1.11
C LYS A 121 -14.51 -4.75 -1.35
N HIS A 122 -14.26 -3.44 -1.35
CA HIS A 122 -12.94 -2.84 -1.58
C HIS A 122 -12.21 -2.46 -0.28
N ARG A 123 -12.77 -2.79 0.88
CA ARG A 123 -12.18 -2.46 2.19
C ARG A 123 -11.18 -3.51 2.65
N LEU A 124 -9.98 -3.07 3.00
CA LEU A 124 -8.95 -3.89 3.63
C LEU A 124 -9.02 -3.76 5.15
N PHE A 125 -9.47 -2.61 5.64
CA PHE A 125 -9.53 -2.29 7.07
C PHE A 125 -10.98 -2.18 7.54
N PRO A 126 -11.29 -2.61 8.78
CA PRO A 126 -12.63 -2.44 9.33
C PRO A 126 -12.98 -0.96 9.49
N ARG A 127 -14.26 -0.63 9.32
CA ARG A 127 -14.80 0.71 9.62
C ARG A 127 -15.40 0.71 11.02
N GLY A 128 -15.33 1.85 11.71
CA GLY A 128 -15.78 2.01 13.09
C GLY A 128 -14.79 2.78 13.96
N ASP A 129 -15.03 2.83 15.26
CA ASP A 129 -14.17 3.57 16.19
C ASP A 129 -12.83 2.85 16.42
N VAL A 130 -11.83 3.25 15.64
CA VAL A 130 -10.44 2.75 15.70
C VAL A 130 -9.81 2.98 17.08
N PHE A 131 -10.31 3.95 17.86
CA PHE A 131 -9.80 4.29 19.18
C PHE A 131 -10.38 3.42 20.30
N SER A 132 -11.54 2.78 20.07
CA SER A 132 -12.16 1.87 21.04
C SER A 132 -11.42 0.52 21.18
N ALA A 133 -10.68 0.11 20.14
CA ALA A 133 -9.97 -1.17 20.12
C ALA A 133 -8.70 -1.12 19.24
N PRO A 134 -7.65 -0.37 19.63
CA PRO A 134 -6.42 -0.24 18.83
C PRO A 134 -5.71 -1.58 18.59
N GLN A 135 -5.78 -2.53 19.54
CA GLN A 135 -5.30 -3.90 19.33
C GLN A 135 -6.04 -4.64 18.20
N LYS A 136 -7.34 -4.38 17.99
CA LYS A 136 -8.10 -4.99 16.88
C LYS A 136 -7.63 -4.48 15.53
N PHE A 137 -7.16 -3.23 15.43
CA PHE A 137 -6.55 -2.71 14.20
C PHE A 137 -5.25 -3.46 13.86
N LEU A 138 -4.41 -3.72 14.86
CA LEU A 138 -3.14 -4.43 14.66
C LEU A 138 -3.34 -5.93 14.34
N THR A 139 -4.28 -6.61 15.01
CA THR A 139 -4.66 -7.99 14.66
C THR A 139 -5.40 -8.03 13.31
N SER A 140 -6.20 -7.01 12.99
CA SER A 140 -6.85 -6.88 11.68
C SER A 140 -5.87 -6.68 10.54
N GLY A 141 -4.65 -6.18 10.76
CA GLY A 141 -3.64 -6.13 9.71
C GLY A 141 -3.14 -7.52 9.30
N VAL A 142 -3.02 -8.44 10.27
CA VAL A 142 -2.68 -9.85 10.02
C VAL A 142 -3.89 -10.60 9.45
N ASP A 143 -5.08 -10.33 9.97
CA ASP A 143 -6.32 -10.91 9.44
C ASP A 143 -6.68 -10.34 8.07
N ALA A 144 -6.29 -9.10 7.74
CA ALA A 144 -6.40 -8.50 6.42
C ALA A 144 -5.45 -9.17 5.42
N LEU A 145 -4.23 -9.54 5.84
CA LEU A 145 -3.33 -10.34 4.99
C LEU A 145 -3.94 -11.73 4.71
N LYS A 146 -4.59 -12.35 5.70
CA LYS A 146 -5.32 -13.62 5.54
C LYS A 146 -6.60 -13.46 4.72
N ALA A 147 -7.34 -12.37 4.90
CA ALA A 147 -8.59 -12.06 4.20
C ALA A 147 -8.32 -11.62 2.76
N THR A 148 -7.22 -10.93 2.48
CA THR A 148 -6.71 -10.75 1.12
C THR A 148 -6.33 -12.11 0.54
N GLY A 149 -5.62 -12.96 1.28
CA GLY A 149 -5.40 -14.37 0.91
C GLY A 149 -6.68 -15.14 0.54
N ALA A 150 -7.77 -14.93 1.29
CA ALA A 150 -9.07 -15.58 1.07
C ALA A 150 -9.90 -14.92 -0.06
N ALA A 151 -9.85 -13.58 -0.19
CA ALA A 151 -10.47 -12.84 -1.28
C ALA A 151 -9.85 -13.21 -2.64
N LEU A 152 -8.56 -13.57 -2.66
CA LEU A 152 -7.88 -14.11 -3.84
C LEU A 152 -8.41 -15.48 -4.29
N LEU A 153 -9.15 -16.19 -3.43
CA LEU A 153 -9.77 -17.49 -3.70
C LEU A 153 -11.31 -17.42 -3.73
N GLY A 154 -11.89 -16.22 -3.57
CA GLY A 154 -13.34 -16.01 -3.56
C GLY A 154 -13.96 -15.97 -4.97
N GLU A 155 -15.25 -16.34 -5.06
CA GLU A 155 -15.98 -16.47 -6.34
C GLU A 155 -16.37 -15.13 -7.00
N ASN A 156 -16.21 -13.99 -6.32
CA ASN A 156 -16.70 -12.67 -6.76
C ASN A 156 -15.59 -11.72 -7.26
N ASN A 157 -14.58 -12.23 -7.96
CA ASN A 157 -13.39 -11.44 -8.28
C ASN A 157 -13.48 -10.72 -9.65
N GLU A 158 -13.45 -9.38 -9.60
CA GLU A 158 -13.42 -8.41 -10.73
C GLU A 158 -12.03 -8.32 -11.40
N GLY A 159 -11.36 -9.46 -11.45
CA GLY A 159 -10.07 -9.58 -12.08
C GLY A 159 -8.91 -9.20 -11.17
N SER A 160 -8.71 -9.96 -10.09
CA SER A 160 -7.64 -9.75 -9.11
C SER A 160 -6.26 -10.23 -9.59
N MET A 161 -5.18 -9.73 -8.98
CA MET A 161 -3.79 -10.16 -9.21
C MET A 161 -3.13 -10.61 -7.92
N VAL A 162 -2.46 -11.76 -7.98
CA VAL A 162 -1.41 -12.22 -7.06
C VAL A 162 -0.13 -12.38 -7.84
N THR A 163 0.95 -11.75 -7.40
CA THR A 163 2.24 -11.88 -8.08
C THR A 163 3.37 -11.85 -7.08
N PHE A 164 4.26 -12.82 -7.20
CA PHE A 164 5.57 -12.86 -6.55
C PHE A 164 6.64 -12.80 -7.64
N ALA A 165 7.39 -11.71 -7.66
CA ALA A 165 8.48 -11.51 -8.62
C ALA A 165 9.82 -11.45 -7.87
N VAL A 166 10.77 -12.29 -8.27
CA VAL A 166 12.12 -12.36 -7.70
C VAL A 166 13.13 -12.07 -8.79
N GLY A 167 13.95 -11.01 -8.64
CA GLY A 167 14.90 -10.64 -9.66
C GLY A 167 15.77 -9.42 -9.40
N GLN A 168 16.57 -8.99 -10.37
CA GLN A 168 17.30 -7.71 -10.24
C GLN A 168 16.34 -6.53 -10.38
N ALA A 169 15.43 -6.59 -11.35
CA ALA A 169 14.42 -5.58 -11.59
C ALA A 169 13.04 -6.23 -11.75
N ASN A 170 12.06 -5.76 -10.98
CA ASN A 170 10.69 -6.23 -11.03
C ASN A 170 9.74 -5.05 -11.29
N ILE A 171 8.89 -5.19 -12.31
CA ILE A 171 7.78 -4.27 -12.59
C ILE A 171 6.49 -5.08 -12.47
N ILE A 172 5.63 -4.71 -11.52
CA ILE A 172 4.33 -5.34 -11.28
C ILE A 172 3.28 -4.26 -11.40
N THR A 173 2.37 -4.40 -12.35
CA THR A 173 1.32 -3.40 -12.62
C THR A 173 -0.04 -4.05 -12.70
N HIS A 174 -0.98 -3.56 -11.92
CA HIS A 174 -2.38 -3.91 -12.00
C HIS A 174 -3.22 -2.68 -12.30
N ILE A 175 -3.97 -2.72 -13.38
CA ILE A 175 -4.97 -1.70 -13.75
C ILE A 175 -6.32 -2.40 -13.74
N GLY A 176 -7.26 -1.92 -12.94
CA GLY A 176 -8.61 -2.49 -12.85
C GLY A 176 -9.15 -2.54 -11.42
N ASN A 177 -10.43 -2.87 -11.23
CA ASN A 177 -11.06 -2.85 -9.91
C ASN A 177 -10.81 -4.09 -9.05
N GLY A 178 -10.15 -5.12 -9.60
CA GLY A 178 -9.73 -6.28 -8.84
C GLY A 178 -8.74 -5.97 -7.72
N ALA A 179 -8.66 -6.87 -6.74
CA ALA A 179 -7.69 -6.78 -5.65
C ALA A 179 -6.26 -7.05 -6.15
N MET A 180 -5.26 -6.50 -5.46
CA MET A 180 -3.85 -6.72 -5.77
C MET A 180 -3.08 -7.18 -4.54
N LEU A 181 -2.33 -8.29 -4.69
CA LEU A 181 -1.18 -8.65 -3.88
C LEU A 181 0.06 -8.70 -4.79
N GLY A 182 0.89 -7.66 -4.72
CA GLY A 182 2.13 -7.57 -5.49
C GLY A 182 3.35 -7.60 -4.58
N VAL A 183 4.19 -8.63 -4.72
CA VAL A 183 5.44 -8.77 -3.96
C VAL A 183 6.63 -8.79 -4.93
N GLY A 184 7.51 -7.80 -4.82
CA GLY A 184 8.76 -7.72 -5.57
C GLY A 184 9.97 -7.88 -4.65
N ILE A 185 10.83 -8.84 -4.94
CA ILE A 185 12.09 -9.08 -4.23
C ILE A 185 13.22 -8.88 -5.23
N GLY A 186 14.09 -7.90 -5.01
CA GLY A 186 15.11 -7.55 -5.99
C GLY A 186 15.84 -6.24 -5.78
N ASP A 187 16.82 -5.93 -6.62
CA ASP A 187 17.56 -4.66 -6.50
C ASP A 187 16.62 -3.45 -6.69
N ALA A 188 15.75 -3.50 -7.70
CA ALA A 188 14.76 -2.47 -7.99
C ALA A 188 13.36 -3.07 -8.15
N ASN A 189 12.38 -2.53 -7.42
CA ASN A 189 10.98 -2.95 -7.51
C ASN A 189 10.10 -1.74 -7.82
N ILE A 190 9.27 -1.85 -8.86
CA ILE A 190 8.19 -0.92 -9.18
C ILE A 190 6.89 -1.70 -9.09
N ILE A 191 6.03 -1.34 -8.14
CA ILE A 191 4.76 -2.02 -7.91
C ILE A 191 3.65 -0.96 -7.96
N SER A 192 2.71 -1.12 -8.88
CA SER A 192 1.70 -0.10 -9.15
C SER A 192 0.31 -0.69 -9.28
N LYS A 193 -0.65 -0.04 -8.63
CA LYS A 193 -2.08 -0.31 -8.72
C LYS A 193 -2.81 0.93 -9.20
N VAL A 194 -3.71 0.75 -10.17
CA VAL A 194 -4.74 1.73 -10.54
C VAL A 194 -6.10 1.02 -10.45
N GLY A 195 -7.07 1.63 -9.76
CA GLY A 195 -8.44 1.12 -9.62
C GLY A 195 -8.88 0.93 -8.17
N LEU A 196 -10.11 0.47 -7.98
CA LEU A 196 -10.80 0.53 -6.68
C LEU A 196 -10.55 -0.66 -5.73
N GLY A 197 -10.03 -1.78 -6.22
CA GLY A 197 -9.81 -2.96 -5.39
C GLY A 197 -8.77 -2.77 -4.28
N GLN A 198 -8.90 -3.59 -3.23
CA GLN A 198 -7.96 -3.65 -2.11
C GLN A 198 -6.52 -3.85 -2.60
N THR A 199 -5.57 -3.15 -1.98
CA THR A 199 -4.18 -3.14 -2.44
C THR A 199 -3.20 -3.54 -1.35
N ILE A 200 -2.44 -4.61 -1.57
CA ILE A 200 -1.26 -4.97 -0.78
C ILE A 200 -0.03 -4.99 -1.69
N GLN A 201 0.98 -4.21 -1.32
CA GLN A 201 2.24 -4.13 -2.05
C GLN A 201 3.42 -4.30 -1.10
N ALA A 202 4.38 -5.15 -1.48
CA ALA A 202 5.62 -5.34 -0.73
C ALA A 202 6.84 -5.29 -1.67
N GLY A 203 7.69 -4.29 -1.51
CA GLY A 203 8.96 -4.16 -2.23
C GLY A 203 10.13 -4.40 -1.28
N ILE A 204 10.96 -5.41 -1.55
CA ILE A 204 12.14 -5.75 -0.75
C ILE A 204 13.37 -5.66 -1.66
N GLY A 205 14.25 -4.69 -1.41
CA GLY A 205 15.29 -4.35 -2.38
C GLY A 205 16.26 -3.25 -2.05
N LYS A 206 17.02 -2.77 -3.04
CA LYS A 206 17.81 -1.53 -2.88
C LYS A 206 16.94 -0.30 -3.10
N ALA A 207 16.09 -0.32 -4.11
CA ALA A 207 15.17 0.76 -4.45
C ALA A 207 13.75 0.21 -4.66
N ASN A 208 12.76 0.82 -4.00
CA ASN A 208 11.37 0.41 -4.12
C ASN A 208 10.49 1.61 -4.44
N ILE A 209 9.64 1.49 -5.46
CA ILE A 209 8.58 2.42 -5.81
C ILE A 209 7.26 1.67 -5.69
N LEU A 210 6.40 2.12 -4.78
CA LEU A 210 5.09 1.56 -4.52
C LEU A 210 4.05 2.65 -4.78
N THR A 211 3.04 2.36 -5.59
CA THR A 211 2.03 3.34 -5.96
C THR A 211 0.66 2.70 -6.03
N SER A 212 -0.33 3.31 -5.37
CA SER A 212 -1.74 2.96 -5.51
C SER A 212 -2.54 4.22 -5.84
N VAL A 213 -3.36 4.16 -6.90
CA VAL A 213 -4.21 5.27 -7.36
C VAL A 213 -5.65 4.77 -7.50
N GLY A 214 -6.57 5.38 -6.76
CA GLY A 214 -7.99 5.01 -6.74
C GLY A 214 -8.55 5.10 -5.34
N ASP A 215 -9.87 5.21 -5.24
CA ASP A 215 -10.56 5.16 -3.95
C ASP A 215 -10.59 3.72 -3.42
N ASN A 216 -9.58 3.37 -2.62
CA ASN A 216 -9.36 2.01 -2.12
C ASN A 216 -8.61 2.02 -0.79
N ASP A 217 -8.71 0.90 -0.07
CA ASP A 217 -7.84 0.65 1.06
C ASP A 217 -6.50 0.03 0.62
N SER A 218 -5.41 0.45 1.27
CA SER A 218 -4.06 0.01 0.89
C SER A 218 -3.11 -0.26 2.06
N LEU A 219 -2.32 -1.34 1.94
CA LEU A 219 -1.14 -1.64 2.75
C LEU A 219 0.10 -1.67 1.85
N GLN A 220 1.06 -0.79 2.12
CA GLN A 220 2.29 -0.68 1.33
C GLN A 220 3.52 -0.82 2.22
N ILE A 221 4.37 -1.80 1.91
CA ILE A 221 5.57 -2.14 2.68
C ILE A 221 6.79 -2.03 1.78
N ALA A 222 7.71 -1.14 2.10
CA ALA A 222 8.92 -0.89 1.35
C ALA A 222 10.15 -1.06 2.25
N ILE A 223 11.00 -2.04 1.93
CA ILE A 223 12.23 -2.34 2.68
C ILE A 223 13.40 -2.23 1.72
N GLY A 224 14.24 -1.22 1.90
CA GLY A 224 15.38 -0.98 1.00
C GLY A 224 16.12 0.31 1.22
N LYS A 225 17.24 0.53 0.52
CA LYS A 225 18.05 1.76 0.72
C LYS A 225 17.26 3.02 0.39
N ALA A 226 16.45 3.01 -0.67
CA ALA A 226 15.59 4.11 -1.07
C ALA A 226 14.17 3.61 -1.31
N ASN A 227 13.19 4.24 -0.66
CA ASN A 227 11.79 3.88 -0.78
C ASN A 227 10.97 5.12 -1.15
N LEU A 228 10.12 4.98 -2.17
CA LEU A 228 9.09 5.93 -2.55
C LEU A 228 7.75 5.20 -2.48
N VAL A 229 6.87 5.63 -1.58
CA VAL A 229 5.55 5.00 -1.37
C VAL A 229 4.48 6.06 -1.54
N THR A 230 3.52 5.80 -2.42
CA THR A 230 2.50 6.79 -2.77
C THR A 230 1.11 6.17 -2.81
N LYS A 231 0.14 6.77 -2.12
CA LYS A 231 -1.29 6.48 -2.24
C LYS A 231 -2.02 7.74 -2.68
N VAL A 232 -2.82 7.63 -3.73
CA VAL A 232 -3.70 8.70 -4.23
C VAL A 232 -5.15 8.20 -4.24
N GLY A 233 -6.09 9.04 -3.81
CA GLY A 233 -7.51 8.72 -3.63
C GLY A 233 -7.87 8.45 -2.16
N SER A 234 -9.14 8.61 -1.83
CA SER A 234 -9.69 8.41 -0.48
C SER A 234 -9.66 6.93 -0.07
N GLY A 235 -9.75 6.68 1.24
CA GLY A 235 -9.74 5.34 1.83
C GLY A 235 -8.72 5.16 2.95
N HIS A 236 -8.77 4.01 3.63
CA HIS A 236 -7.85 3.71 4.72
C HIS A 236 -6.50 3.23 4.19
N SER A 237 -5.40 3.69 4.79
CA SER A 237 -4.06 3.35 4.30
C SER A 237 -3.05 3.12 5.43
N ALA A 238 -2.16 2.16 5.20
CA ALA A 238 -1.01 1.88 6.04
C ALA A 238 0.27 1.83 5.20
N MET A 239 1.29 2.57 5.62
CA MET A 239 2.60 2.62 4.94
C MET A 239 3.73 2.29 5.91
N ILE A 240 4.60 1.35 5.53
CA ILE A 240 5.81 1.00 6.26
C ILE A 240 6.99 1.18 5.31
N ALA A 241 7.91 2.09 5.63
CA ALA A 241 9.11 2.37 4.85
C ALA A 241 10.37 2.25 5.71
N ILE A 242 11.23 1.29 5.40
CA ILE A 242 12.46 1.00 6.16
C ILE A 242 13.65 1.11 5.21
N GLY A 243 14.55 2.06 5.46
CA GLY A 243 15.59 2.39 4.49
C GLY A 243 16.58 3.48 4.88
N LYS A 244 17.49 3.85 3.97
CA LYS A 244 18.33 5.05 4.19
C LYS A 244 17.54 6.32 3.90
N ALA A 245 16.73 6.31 2.86
CA ALA A 245 15.86 7.40 2.46
C ALA A 245 14.44 6.86 2.21
N ASN A 246 13.46 7.44 2.89
CA ASN A 246 12.06 7.08 2.77
C ASN A 246 11.25 8.33 2.42
N ILE A 247 10.49 8.27 1.33
CA ILE A 247 9.50 9.28 0.95
C ILE A 247 8.15 8.58 0.92
N THR A 248 7.23 9.01 1.80
CA THR A 248 5.87 8.50 1.89
C THR A 248 4.89 9.62 1.60
N THR A 249 3.92 9.37 0.73
CA THR A 249 2.92 10.37 0.33
C THR A 249 1.53 9.76 0.25
N LYS A 250 0.59 10.30 1.01
CA LYS A 250 -0.83 10.00 0.88
C LYS A 250 -1.58 11.25 0.44
N VAL A 251 -2.41 11.11 -0.58
CA VAL A 251 -3.32 12.14 -1.11
C VAL A 251 -4.75 11.60 -1.12
N GLY A 252 -5.70 12.39 -0.64
CA GLY A 252 -7.11 12.04 -0.48
C GLY A 252 -7.47 11.74 0.97
N ASP A 253 -8.76 11.58 1.24
CA ASP A 253 -9.28 11.56 2.62
C ASP A 253 -9.15 10.18 3.27
N GLY A 254 -9.44 10.15 4.57
CA GLY A 254 -9.62 8.93 5.35
C GLY A 254 -8.64 8.78 6.51
N PHE A 255 -8.44 7.53 6.93
CA PHE A 255 -7.48 7.16 7.96
C PHE A 255 -6.13 6.77 7.35
N HIS A 256 -5.04 7.30 7.87
CA HIS A 256 -3.68 6.96 7.46
C HIS A 256 -2.79 6.64 8.67
N ALA A 257 -2.05 5.53 8.57
CA ALA A 257 -1.00 5.17 9.52
C ALA A 257 0.35 4.95 8.80
N GLY A 258 1.36 5.73 9.16
CA GLY A 258 2.69 5.69 8.57
C GLY A 258 3.79 5.35 9.57
N LEU A 259 4.71 4.46 9.20
CA LEU A 259 5.97 4.19 9.91
C LEU A 259 7.14 4.34 8.94
N SER A 260 8.05 5.28 9.22
CA SER A 260 9.28 5.48 8.44
C SER A 260 10.51 5.35 9.34
N ILE A 261 11.43 4.45 8.98
CA ILE A 261 12.68 4.21 9.70
C ILE A 261 13.85 4.39 8.75
N GLY A 262 14.70 5.38 8.98
CA GLY A 262 15.81 5.67 8.08
C GLY A 262 16.58 6.95 8.33
N LYS A 263 17.71 7.16 7.63
CA LYS A 263 18.52 8.38 7.82
C LYS A 263 17.71 9.63 7.45
N LEU A 264 16.97 9.58 6.34
CA LEU A 264 16.08 10.62 5.87
C LEU A 264 14.66 10.04 5.74
N ASN A 265 13.70 10.66 6.42
CA ASN A 265 12.29 10.32 6.33
C ASN A 265 11.50 11.58 5.97
N VAL A 266 10.79 11.55 4.85
CA VAL A 266 9.87 12.60 4.41
C VAL A 266 8.49 11.99 4.27
N ASN A 267 7.55 12.45 5.09
CA ASN A 267 6.17 12.06 5.06
C ASN A 267 5.28 13.24 4.69
N THR A 268 4.37 13.04 3.74
CA THR A 268 3.41 14.05 3.29
C THR A 268 2.01 13.45 3.23
N ASN A 269 1.06 14.05 3.94
CA ASN A 269 -0.33 13.59 3.97
C ASN A 269 -1.28 14.74 3.63
N ILE A 270 -1.94 14.64 2.48
CA ILE A 270 -2.84 15.64 1.90
C ILE A 270 -4.26 15.06 1.85
N GLY A 271 -5.27 15.78 2.34
CA GLY A 271 -6.69 15.34 2.39
C GLY A 271 -7.27 15.45 3.80
N ASP A 272 -8.56 15.26 3.99
CA ASP A 272 -9.21 15.42 5.29
C ASP A 272 -9.26 14.07 6.05
N GLY A 273 -9.28 14.10 7.38
CA GLY A 273 -9.35 12.89 8.23
C GLY A 273 -8.20 12.74 9.23
N ILE A 274 -7.86 11.48 9.55
CA ILE A 274 -6.92 11.13 10.63
C ILE A 274 -5.61 10.63 10.04
N ALA A 275 -4.48 11.24 10.42
CA ALA A 275 -3.15 10.79 10.05
C ALA A 275 -2.29 10.55 11.29
N ILE A 276 -1.73 9.34 11.42
CA ILE A 276 -0.81 8.94 12.50
C ILE A 276 0.52 8.56 11.86
N ASN A 277 1.59 9.28 12.22
CA ASN A 277 2.89 9.13 11.57
C ASN A 277 4.00 8.97 12.61
N VAL A 278 4.77 7.90 12.49
CA VAL A 278 5.97 7.64 13.30
C VAL A 278 7.20 7.68 12.40
N LEU A 279 8.12 8.62 12.67
CA LEU A 279 9.35 8.81 11.89
C LEU A 279 10.57 8.67 12.80
N ILE A 280 11.45 7.72 12.49
CA ILE A 280 12.65 7.41 13.28
C ILE A 280 13.87 7.52 12.37
N GLY A 281 14.75 8.47 12.64
CA GLY A 281 15.81 8.78 11.70
C GLY A 281 16.81 9.83 12.12
N LYS A 282 17.66 10.28 11.20
CA LYS A 282 18.52 11.45 11.45
C LYS A 282 17.77 12.74 11.13
N TYR A 283 17.07 12.75 10.00
CA TYR A 283 16.28 13.87 9.50
C TYR A 283 14.85 13.40 9.24
N ASN A 284 13.91 13.96 9.98
CA ASN A 284 12.49 13.64 9.85
C ASN A 284 11.71 14.89 9.46
N LEU A 285 10.92 14.80 8.39
CA LEU A 285 9.99 15.82 7.95
C LEU A 285 8.59 15.18 7.85
N ASN A 286 7.64 15.68 8.62
CA ASN A 286 6.23 15.37 8.51
C ASN A 286 5.47 16.60 8.02
N THR A 287 4.70 16.45 6.94
CA THR A 287 3.84 17.50 6.39
C THR A 287 2.40 17.00 6.32
N ARG A 288 1.47 17.76 6.90
CA ARG A 288 0.03 17.50 6.84
C ARG A 288 -0.68 18.69 6.20
N VAL A 289 -1.47 18.46 5.16
CA VAL A 289 -2.35 19.47 4.54
C VAL A 289 -3.78 18.94 4.50
N GLY A 290 -4.73 19.63 5.12
CA GLY A 290 -6.13 19.23 5.21
C GLY A 290 -6.67 19.22 6.63
N HIS A 291 -7.97 19.08 6.77
CA HIS A 291 -8.67 19.12 8.05
C HIS A 291 -8.59 17.79 8.81
N GLY A 292 -8.76 17.87 10.13
CA GLY A 292 -8.92 16.70 10.99
C GLY A 292 -7.78 16.51 11.99
N VAL A 293 -7.33 15.26 12.20
CA VAL A 293 -6.37 14.91 13.25
C VAL A 293 -5.02 14.58 12.64
N ASN A 294 -3.96 15.19 13.18
CA ASN A 294 -2.58 14.84 12.86
C ASN A 294 -1.87 14.41 14.14
N VAL A 295 -1.32 13.20 14.15
CA VAL A 295 -0.44 12.69 15.21
C VAL A 295 0.91 12.41 14.60
N ALA A 296 1.93 13.17 14.99
CA ALA A 296 3.29 13.02 14.52
C ALA A 296 4.23 12.68 15.69
N VAL A 297 4.88 11.52 15.64
CA VAL A 297 5.89 11.09 16.61
C VAL A 297 7.22 10.94 15.90
N MET A 298 8.19 11.78 16.27
CA MET A 298 9.47 11.87 15.57
C MET A 298 10.63 11.70 16.53
N LYS A 299 11.60 10.88 16.14
CA LYS A 299 12.86 10.68 16.87
C LYS A 299 14.02 10.80 15.90
N GLY A 300 14.88 11.80 16.11
CA GLY A 300 16.04 12.02 15.25
C GLY A 300 16.86 13.24 15.60
N ASP A 301 17.98 13.47 14.92
CA ASP A 301 18.79 14.67 15.16
C ASP A 301 17.98 15.95 14.87
N TYR A 302 17.22 15.95 13.76
CA TYR A 302 16.37 17.06 13.34
C TYR A 302 14.98 16.58 12.96
N ASN A 303 13.97 17.18 13.57
CA ASN A 303 12.57 16.84 13.36
C ASN A 303 11.79 18.10 12.97
N ILE A 304 11.04 18.03 11.86
CA ILE A 304 10.20 19.12 11.37
C ILE A 304 8.78 18.59 11.19
N ASN A 305 7.80 19.19 11.86
CA ASN A 305 6.38 18.93 11.63
C ASN A 305 5.68 20.18 11.10
N VAL A 306 5.15 20.12 9.89
CA VAL A 306 4.36 21.18 9.28
C VAL A 306 2.92 20.72 9.17
N ARG A 307 2.00 21.52 9.69
CA ARG A 307 0.56 21.33 9.53
C ARG A 307 -0.07 22.57 8.91
N TYR A 308 -0.87 22.35 7.88
CA TYR A 308 -1.75 23.33 7.27
C TYR A 308 -3.19 22.78 7.24
N GLY A 309 -4.13 23.53 7.80
CA GLY A 309 -5.54 23.17 7.91
C GLY A 309 -5.99 22.95 9.34
N ASP A 310 -7.28 23.17 9.53
CA ASP A 310 -8.00 23.15 10.81
C ASP A 310 -8.04 21.78 11.48
N GLY A 311 -8.15 21.79 12.81
CA GLY A 311 -8.33 20.61 13.66
C GLY A 311 -7.17 20.36 14.62
N MET A 312 -7.12 19.15 15.18
CA MET A 312 -6.25 18.80 16.30
C MET A 312 -4.87 18.30 15.86
N ASN A 313 -3.81 19.01 16.26
CA ASN A 313 -2.42 18.62 16.00
C ASN A 313 -1.73 18.09 17.27
N ILE A 314 -1.25 16.85 17.22
CA ILE A 314 -0.43 16.24 18.26
C ILE A 314 0.98 16.02 17.69
N ALA A 315 1.98 16.69 18.23
CA ALA A 315 3.37 16.60 17.77
C ALA A 315 4.34 16.27 18.91
N LEU A 316 4.97 15.10 18.82
CA LEU A 316 6.02 14.64 19.72
C LEU A 316 7.34 14.56 18.99
N ALA A 317 8.37 15.25 19.47
CA ALA A 317 9.67 15.25 18.83
C ALA A 317 10.80 15.12 19.84
N ALA A 318 11.81 14.30 19.55
CA ALA A 318 13.03 14.20 20.35
C ALA A 318 14.27 14.27 19.46
N GLY A 319 15.14 15.25 19.72
CA GLY A 319 16.27 15.56 18.85
C GLY A 319 17.11 16.75 19.26
N LYS A 320 18.16 17.05 18.50
CA LYS A 320 18.99 18.27 18.69
C LYS A 320 18.26 19.51 18.20
N GLY A 321 17.40 19.37 17.19
CA GLY A 321 16.55 20.44 16.68
C GLY A 321 15.15 19.92 16.39
N ASN A 322 14.14 20.62 16.90
CA ASN A 322 12.73 20.28 16.70
C ASN A 322 11.99 21.54 16.26
N ILE A 323 11.29 21.48 15.12
CA ILE A 323 10.47 22.57 14.59
C ILE A 323 9.06 22.04 14.39
N THR A 324 8.07 22.77 14.87
CA THR A 324 6.67 22.50 14.56
C THR A 324 5.98 23.78 14.13
N VAL A 325 5.30 23.72 13.00
CA VAL A 325 4.48 24.81 12.45
C VAL A 325 3.04 24.31 12.34
N LYS A 326 2.10 25.09 12.87
CA LYS A 326 0.66 24.90 12.67
C LYS A 326 0.09 26.15 12.03
N ILE A 327 -0.65 25.97 10.94
CA ILE A 327 -1.39 27.01 10.22
C ILE A 327 -2.84 26.53 10.10
N GLY A 328 -3.80 27.36 10.47
CA GLY A 328 -5.23 27.02 10.57
C GLY A 328 -5.70 26.85 12.01
N ASP A 329 -7.01 26.68 12.17
CA ASP A 329 -7.70 26.70 13.47
C ASP A 329 -7.63 25.36 14.23
N GLY A 330 -8.07 25.37 15.49
CA GLY A 330 -8.21 24.18 16.35
C GLY A 330 -7.04 23.93 17.31
N ASP A 331 -7.03 22.76 17.92
CA ASP A 331 -6.13 22.47 19.04
C ASP A 331 -4.70 22.11 18.62
N PHE A 332 -3.74 22.43 19.48
CA PHE A 332 -2.33 22.08 19.34
C PHE A 332 -1.77 21.52 20.65
N TYR A 333 -1.28 20.29 20.58
CA TYR A 333 -0.59 19.60 21.68
C TYR A 333 0.81 19.22 21.20
N GLY A 334 1.83 19.93 21.68
CA GLY A 334 3.22 19.73 21.28
C GLY A 334 4.10 19.40 22.48
N ALA A 335 5.00 18.42 22.32
CA ALA A 335 6.08 18.23 23.28
C ALA A 335 7.40 17.91 22.56
N MET A 336 8.39 18.77 22.78
CA MET A 336 9.70 18.72 22.14
C MET A 336 10.77 18.49 23.19
N LEU A 337 11.53 17.42 23.05
CA LEU A 337 12.65 17.10 23.91
C LEU A 337 13.95 17.37 23.17
N GLU A 338 14.74 18.31 23.69
CA GLU A 338 16.12 18.45 23.25
C GLU A 338 16.97 17.32 23.83
N VAL A 339 17.71 16.64 22.95
CA VAL A 339 18.58 15.52 23.34
C VAL A 339 20.04 15.88 23.06
N GLY A 340 20.76 16.23 24.11
CA GLY A 340 22.23 16.36 24.10
C GLY A 340 22.93 14.99 23.95
N THR A 341 24.27 14.99 23.90
CA THR A 341 25.11 13.80 23.65
C THR A 341 25.00 12.68 24.71
N ASN A 342 24.37 12.93 25.87
CA ASN A 342 24.25 11.96 26.94
C ASN A 342 23.02 11.04 26.74
N LYS A 343 23.26 9.86 26.14
CA LYS A 343 22.23 8.93 25.63
C LYS A 343 21.36 8.23 26.69
N GLN A 344 21.74 8.30 27.97
CA GLN A 344 21.01 7.65 29.07
C GLN A 344 19.97 8.60 29.68
N SER A 345 18.80 8.74 29.04
CA SER A 345 17.48 9.01 29.66
C SER A 345 16.38 9.33 28.63
N VAL A 346 16.68 9.37 27.33
CA VAL A 346 15.76 9.87 26.29
C VAL A 346 14.47 9.05 26.24
N THR A 347 14.59 7.73 26.24
CA THR A 347 13.43 6.82 26.23
C THR A 347 12.56 6.99 27.48
N ALA A 348 13.18 7.17 28.65
CA ALA A 348 12.46 7.37 29.91
C ALA A 348 11.75 8.73 29.93
N LYS A 349 12.45 9.82 29.56
CA LYS A 349 11.87 11.16 29.46
C LYS A 349 10.73 11.21 28.45
N MET A 350 10.91 10.61 27.29
CA MET A 350 9.88 10.56 26.24
C MET A 350 8.68 9.72 26.69
N LYS A 351 8.90 8.60 27.39
CA LYS A 351 7.81 7.82 28.00
C LYS A 351 7.01 8.64 29.02
N THR A 352 7.68 9.36 29.92
CA THR A 352 7.01 10.23 30.91
C THR A 352 6.22 11.34 30.23
N LEU A 353 6.81 11.99 29.21
CA LEU A 353 6.16 13.04 28.43
C LEU A 353 4.89 12.53 27.73
N MET A 354 4.98 11.35 27.12
CA MET A 354 3.85 10.67 26.48
C MET A 354 2.74 10.35 27.48
N GLN A 355 3.10 9.86 28.67
CA GLN A 355 2.14 9.55 29.73
C GLN A 355 1.43 10.81 30.23
N GLY A 356 2.17 11.91 30.44
CA GLY A 356 1.59 13.20 30.82
C GLY A 356 0.63 13.76 29.77
N MET A 357 1.03 13.74 28.49
CA MET A 357 0.15 14.17 27.40
C MET A 357 -1.08 13.29 27.25
N LEU A 358 -0.94 11.98 27.39
CA LEU A 358 -2.07 11.06 27.36
C LEU A 358 -3.06 11.34 28.50
N SER A 359 -2.56 11.69 29.67
CA SER A 359 -3.40 12.12 30.80
C SER A 359 -4.20 13.37 30.45
N ASN A 360 -3.53 14.42 29.96
CA ASN A 360 -4.19 15.67 29.59
C ASN A 360 -5.24 15.45 28.49
N LEU A 361 -4.92 14.68 27.46
CA LEU A 361 -5.87 14.33 26.39
C LEU A 361 -7.08 13.57 26.94
N LYS A 362 -6.87 12.64 27.88
CA LYS A 362 -7.95 11.90 28.54
C LYS A 362 -8.84 12.83 29.37
N GLU A 363 -8.27 13.81 30.04
CA GLU A 363 -9.04 14.82 30.80
C GLU A 363 -9.81 15.75 29.87
N THR A 364 -9.22 16.23 28.78
CA THR A 364 -9.92 17.01 27.76
C THR A 364 -11.06 16.23 27.14
N ALA A 365 -10.84 14.96 26.76
CA ALA A 365 -11.88 14.10 26.22
C ALA A 365 -13.03 13.92 27.21
N LYS A 366 -12.72 13.66 28.50
CA LYS A 366 -13.73 13.61 29.57
C LYS A 366 -14.47 14.94 29.73
N SER A 367 -13.77 16.07 29.70
CA SER A 367 -14.39 17.40 29.82
C SER A 367 -15.36 17.68 28.68
N ILE A 368 -15.02 17.29 27.45
CA ILE A 368 -15.91 17.41 26.28
C ILE A 368 -17.14 16.49 26.43
N LEU A 369 -16.94 15.23 26.84
CA LEU A 369 -18.01 14.28 27.11
C LEU A 369 -18.97 14.75 28.22
N VAL A 370 -18.42 15.35 29.28
CA VAL A 370 -19.20 15.93 30.39
C VAL A 370 -19.91 17.22 29.95
N SER A 371 -19.25 18.06 29.16
CA SER A 371 -19.82 19.31 28.61
C SER A 371 -20.99 19.06 27.65
N GLN A 372 -21.00 17.94 26.92
CA GLN A 372 -22.14 17.54 26.07
C GLN A 372 -23.31 16.95 26.88
N THR A 373 -23.14 16.69 28.17
CA THR A 373 -24.20 16.16 29.05
C THR A 373 -24.99 17.26 29.77
N ILE A 374 -24.61 18.55 29.65
CA ILE A 374 -25.37 19.68 30.21
C ILE A 374 -26.01 20.46 29.06
N GLY A 375 -27.01 19.83 28.45
CA GLY A 375 -27.82 20.42 27.39
C GLY A 375 -29.15 19.72 27.21
N LYS A 376 -29.69 19.10 28.27
CA LYS A 376 -31.11 18.74 28.35
C LYS A 376 -31.80 19.88 29.07
N VAL A 377 -32.11 20.95 28.33
CA VAL A 377 -33.17 21.86 28.76
C VAL A 377 -34.49 21.13 28.47
N ILE A 378 -35.33 21.11 29.50
CA ILE A 378 -36.61 20.40 29.62
C ILE A 378 -37.54 20.71 28.45
#